data_AF-A0A520EM88-F1
#
_entry.id   AF-A0A520EM88-F1
#
_cell.length_a   1.000
_cell.length_b   1.000
_cell.length_c   1.000
_cell.angle_alpha   90.00
_cell.angle_beta   90.00
_cell.angle_gamma   90.00
#
_symmetry.space_group_name_H-M   'P 1'
#
loop_
_entity.id
_entity.type
_entity.pdbx_description
1 polymer ?
#
loop_
_entity_poly.entity_id
_entity_poly.type
_entity_poly.pdbx_seq_one_letter_code
_entity_poly.pdbx_strand_id
1 'polypeptide(L)' 'IGLHLIVARRSGGAARALFDPVIGRLRDLVTPGLVMSGSRDEGSLIGTVRPSPMPPGRGVFVDRSGPALVQLGHSS' A
#
# COMPACT_ATOMS: atom_id res chain seq x y z
N ILE A 1 -14.24 -6.97 -19.42
CA ILE A 1 -15.11 -5.99 -18.73
C ILE A 1 -14.48 -4.61 -18.51
N GLY A 2 -13.16 -4.40 -18.70
CA GLY A 2 -12.55 -3.06 -18.52
C GLY A 2 -12.63 -2.53 -17.08
N LEU A 3 -12.62 -3.42 -16.09
CA LEU A 3 -12.71 -3.06 -14.67
C LEU A 3 -11.34 -2.65 -14.14
N HIS A 4 -11.28 -1.49 -13.50
CA HIS A 4 -10.13 -1.00 -12.76
C HIS A 4 -10.57 -0.66 -11.33
N LEU A 5 -9.86 -1.19 -10.35
CA LEU A 5 -10.17 -0.98 -8.94
C LEU A 5 -9.02 -0.23 -8.27
N ILE A 6 -9.34 0.88 -7.58
CA ILE A 6 -8.42 1.64 -6.75
C ILE A 6 -8.97 1.60 -5.33
N VAL A 7 -8.16 1.16 -4.37
CA VAL A 7 -8.57 1.03 -2.97
C VAL A 7 -7.59 1.79 -2.09
N ALA A 8 -8.11 2.55 -1.14
CA ALA A 8 -7.34 3.16 -0.07
C ALA A 8 -7.88 2.69 1.27
N ARG A 9 -6.99 2.54 2.25
CA ARG A 9 -7.36 2.18 3.62
C ARG A 9 -6.38 2.73 4.63
N ARG A 10 -6.82 2.84 5.89
CA ARG A 10 -5.98 3.27 7.01
C ARG A 10 -4.93 2.20 7.34
N SER A 11 -3.78 2.64 7.83
CA SER A 11 -2.67 1.75 8.24
C SER A 11 -2.98 0.95 9.50
N GLY A 12 -3.81 1.46 10.42
CA GLY A 12 -4.22 0.70 11.61
C GLY A 12 -4.99 -0.58 11.26
N GLY A 13 -4.52 -1.72 11.78
CA GLY A 13 -5.06 -3.06 11.53
C GLY A 13 -4.81 -3.58 10.11
N ALA A 14 -3.82 -3.02 9.41
CA ALA A 14 -3.49 -3.39 8.04
C ALA A 14 -3.03 -4.83 7.87
N ALA A 15 -2.28 -5.36 8.83
CA ALA A 15 -1.88 -6.77 8.81
C ALA A 15 -3.10 -7.71 8.71
N ARG A 16 -4.18 -7.40 9.45
CA ARG A 16 -5.41 -8.22 9.47
C ARG A 16 -6.24 -8.05 8.21
N ALA A 17 -6.20 -6.88 7.58
CA ALA A 17 -6.95 -6.63 6.35
C ALA A 17 -6.38 -7.37 5.14
N LEU A 18 -5.15 -7.90 5.21
CA LEU A 18 -4.60 -8.77 4.17
C LEU A 18 -5.38 -10.09 4.01
N PHE A 19 -6.23 -10.43 4.97
CA PHE A 19 -7.14 -11.58 4.90
C PHE A 19 -8.51 -11.23 4.28
N ASP A 20 -8.76 -9.96 3.96
CA ASP A 20 -9.95 -9.57 3.19
C ASP A 20 -9.86 -10.16 1.77
N PRO A 21 -10.94 -10.78 1.25
CA PRO A 21 -10.90 -11.46 -0.04
C PRO A 21 -10.58 -10.54 -1.22
N VAL A 22 -10.97 -9.25 -1.18
CA VAL A 22 -10.65 -8.30 -2.25
C VAL A 22 -9.17 -7.95 -2.21
N ILE A 23 -8.65 -7.63 -1.02
CA ILE A 23 -7.23 -7.27 -0.84
C ILE A 23 -6.31 -8.46 -1.15
N GLY A 24 -6.67 -9.66 -0.70
CA GLY A 24 -5.94 -10.88 -0.99
C GLY A 24 -5.79 -11.12 -2.49
N ARG A 25 -6.88 -10.97 -3.26
CA ARG A 25 -6.85 -11.11 -4.72
C ARG A 25 -5.99 -10.06 -5.41
N LEU A 26 -6.05 -8.79 -4.97
CA LEU A 26 -5.17 -7.74 -5.50
C LEU A 26 -3.69 -8.07 -5.27
N ARG A 27 -3.36 -8.63 -4.11
CA ARG A 27 -2.00 -9.09 -3.79
C ARG A 27 -1.56 -10.25 -4.67
N ASP A 28 -2.42 -11.26 -4.86
CA ASP A 28 -2.12 -12.43 -5.71
C ASP A 28 -1.85 -12.03 -7.17
N LEU A 29 -2.49 -10.96 -7.65
CA LEU A 29 -2.29 -10.40 -9.00
C LEU A 29 -1.02 -9.53 -9.12
N VAL A 30 -0.25 -9.37 -8.04
CA VAL A 30 0.94 -8.50 -7.98
C VAL A 30 0.59 -7.06 -8.42
N THR A 31 -0.55 -6.56 -7.92
CA THR A 31 -1.03 -5.22 -8.21
C THR A 31 -0.07 -4.18 -7.62
N PRO A 32 0.30 -3.12 -8.36
CA PRO A 32 1.08 -2.03 -7.80
C PRO A 32 0.37 -1.41 -6.59
N GLY A 33 1.14 -0.95 -5.61
CA GLY A 33 0.59 -0.42 -4.38
C GLY A 33 1.46 0.62 -3.72
N LEU A 34 0.88 1.36 -2.77
CA LEU A 34 1.55 2.44 -2.05
C LEU A 34 1.45 2.20 -0.55
N VAL A 35 2.59 2.17 0.13
CA VAL A 35 2.66 2.14 1.60
C VAL A 35 3.02 3.55 2.10
N MET A 36 2.06 4.21 2.74
CA MET A 36 2.23 5.53 3.34
C MET A 36 2.51 5.40 4.85
N SER A 37 2.38 6.52 5.59
CA SER A 37 2.73 6.55 7.01
C SER A 37 1.90 5.57 7.86
N GLY A 38 2.57 4.90 8.80
CA GLY A 38 1.95 3.96 9.74
C GLY A 38 2.95 3.41 10.75
N SER A 39 2.47 2.53 11.64
CA SER A 39 3.32 1.84 12.63
C SER A 39 4.02 0.64 12.03
N ARG A 40 5.31 0.44 12.37
CA ARG A 40 6.08 -0.76 11.99
C ARG A 40 5.48 -2.06 12.55
N ASP A 41 4.64 -1.98 13.58
CA ASP A 41 3.97 -3.13 14.20
C ASP A 41 2.95 -3.81 13.29
N GLU A 42 2.51 -3.12 12.23
CA GLU A 42 1.65 -3.69 11.18
C GLU A 42 2.38 -4.73 10.31
N GLY A 43 3.69 -4.86 10.46
CA GLY A 43 4.50 -5.78 9.64
C GLY A 43 4.57 -5.33 8.18
N SER A 44 4.85 -6.27 7.29
CA SER A 44 4.99 -5.99 5.86
C SER A 44 3.60 -5.94 5.20
N LEU A 45 3.28 -4.82 4.54
CA LEU A 45 1.95 -4.61 3.96
C LEU A 45 1.91 -4.93 2.46
N ILE A 46 2.91 -4.47 1.71
CA ILE A 46 3.03 -4.70 0.27
C ILE A 46 4.46 -5.12 -0.02
N GLY A 47 4.63 -6.33 -0.58
CA GLY A 47 5.94 -6.96 -0.70
C GLY A 47 6.64 -7.07 0.66
N THR A 48 7.87 -6.57 0.75
CA THR A 48 8.68 -6.56 1.98
C THR A 48 8.57 -5.24 2.75
N VAL A 49 7.76 -4.28 2.29
CA VAL A 49 7.72 -2.93 2.84
C VAL A 49 6.89 -2.87 4.12
N ARG A 50 7.54 -2.44 5.20
CA ARG A 50 6.90 -2.09 6.47
C ARG A 50 6.66 -0.58 6.54
N PRO A 51 5.47 -0.12 6.94
CA PRO A 51 5.19 1.30 7.10
C PRO A 51 6.02 1.91 8.23
N SER A 52 6.26 3.21 8.14
CA SER A 52 6.97 4.00 9.14
C SER A 52 6.45 5.44 9.18
N PRO A 53 6.76 6.24 10.22
CA PRO A 53 6.46 7.66 10.23
C PRO A 53 7.01 8.36 8.96
N MET A 54 6.15 9.12 8.28
CA MET A 54 6.48 9.83 7.04
C MET A 54 5.63 11.12 6.93
N PRO A 55 6.14 12.19 6.29
CA PRO A 55 5.35 13.39 6.02
C PRO A 55 4.09 13.10 5.17
N PRO A 56 3.08 13.98 5.19
CA PRO A 56 1.92 13.86 4.30
C PRO A 56 2.33 13.73 2.82
N GLY A 57 1.65 12.84 2.10
CA GLY A 57 1.93 12.56 0.69
C GLY A 57 3.19 11.72 0.42
N ARG A 58 4.05 11.45 1.41
CA ARG A 58 5.22 10.57 1.25
C ARG A 58 4.81 9.09 1.41
N GLY A 59 5.34 8.24 0.53
CA GLY A 59 5.14 6.79 0.63
C GLY A 59 6.14 5.99 -0.20
N VAL A 60 6.13 4.67 -0.02
CA VAL A 60 6.89 3.71 -0.83
C VAL A 60 5.94 3.07 -1.82
N PHE A 61 6.14 3.36 -3.10
CA PHE A 61 5.43 2.72 -4.20
C PHE A 61 6.11 1.38 -4.51
N VAL A 62 5.32 0.31 -4.62
CA VAL A 62 5.79 -1.03 -4.90
C VAL A 62 5.10 -1.52 -6.16
N ASP A 63 5.87 -1.84 -7.18
CA ASP A 63 5.40 -2.52 -8.37
C ASP A 63 6.33 -3.71 -8.71
N ARG A 64 6.24 -4.22 -9.94
CA ARG A 64 7.08 -5.34 -10.40
C ARG A 64 8.57 -4.99 -10.51
N SER A 65 8.92 -3.70 -10.60
CA SER A 65 10.28 -3.19 -10.66
C SER A 65 10.91 -3.08 -9.28
N GLY A 66 10.08 -3.07 -8.23
CA GLY A 66 10.51 -3.03 -6.83
C GLY A 66 10.00 -1.79 -6.08
N PRO A 67 10.47 -1.59 -4.83
CA PRO A 67 10.07 -0.46 -4.01
C PRO A 67 10.80 0.83 -4.40
N ALA A 68 10.05 1.93 -4.52
CA ALA A 68 10.57 3.27 -4.77
C ALA A 68 9.92 4.28 -3.82
N LEU A 69 10.72 5.17 -3.22
CA LEU A 69 10.20 6.27 -2.39
C LEU A 69 9.63 7.36 -3.29
N VAL A 70 8.36 7.72 -3.10
CA VAL A 70 7.63 8.70 -3.93
C VAL A 70 6.95 9.77 -3.08
N GLN A 71 6.67 10.91 -3.69
CA GLN A 71 5.86 11.98 -3.12
C GLN A 71 4.62 12.19 -4.01
N LEU A 72 3.44 12.11 -3.42
CA LEU A 72 2.19 12.36 -4.12
C LEU A 72 2.04 13.84 -4.49
N GLY A 73 1.48 14.11 -5.67
CA GLY A 73 1.02 15.44 -6.04
C GLY A 73 -0.14 15.89 -5.14
N HIS A 74 -0.23 17.19 -4.90
CA HIS A 74 -1.33 17.79 -4.16
C HIS A 74 -2.15 18.66 -5.11
N SER A 75 -3.46 18.42 -5.18
CA SER A 75 -4.42 19.26 -5.89
C SER A 75 -5.36 19.88 -4.85
N SER A 76 -5.41 21.21 -4.80
CA SER A 76 -6.34 22.00 -4.01
C SER A 76 -7.55 22.42 -4.83
#